data_AF-A0A1Y0C101-F1
#
_entry.id   AF-A0A1Y0C101-F1
#
_cell.length_a   1.000
_cell.length_b   1.000
_cell.length_c   1.000
_cell.angle_alpha   90.00
_cell.angle_beta   90.00
_cell.angle_gamma   90.00
#
_symmetry.space_group_name_H-M   'P 1'
#
loop_
_entity.id
_entity.type
_entity.pdbx_description
1 polymer ?
#
loop_
_entity_poly.entity_id
_entity_poly.type
_entity_poly.pdbx_seq_one_letter_code
_entity_poly.pdbx_strand_id
1 'polypeptide(L)'
;MPSEQHVIDQVIATYGPVLNLAERPEALIEIMRRYVLDDLDGGLPGGTPPPPPPDPCRVLEEVTLNEVMRQLLKVSRDVAALNKRLDAR
;
A
#
# COMPACT_ATOMS: atom_id res chain seq x y z
N MET A 1 -7.67 -1.31 -18.76
CA MET A 1 -6.95 -2.02 -17.68
C MET A 1 -5.49 -2.08 -18.07
N PRO A 2 -4.57 -1.33 -17.42
CA PRO A 2 -3.19 -1.78 -17.41
C PRO A 2 -3.24 -3.21 -16.86
N SER A 3 -2.62 -4.17 -17.57
CA SER A 3 -2.52 -5.52 -17.05
C SER A 3 -1.79 -5.47 -15.71
N GLU A 4 -2.09 -6.38 -14.79
CA GLU A 4 -1.33 -6.52 -13.53
C GLU A 4 0.18 -6.53 -13.80
N GLN A 5 0.57 -7.14 -14.92
CA GLN A 5 1.95 -7.14 -15.41
C GLN A 5 2.52 -5.75 -15.65
N HIS A 6 1.74 -4.80 -16.19
CA HIS A 6 2.20 -3.43 -16.42
C HIS A 6 2.48 -2.68 -15.11
N VAL A 7 1.66 -2.91 -14.08
CA VAL A 7 1.87 -2.34 -12.74
C VAL A 7 3.13 -2.93 -12.12
N ILE A 8 3.31 -4.25 -12.24
CA ILE A 8 4.52 -4.95 -11.77
C ILE A 8 5.77 -4.40 -12.46
N ASP A 9 5.76 -4.25 -13.78
CA ASP A 9 6.89 -3.71 -14.54
C ASP A 9 7.24 -2.28 -14.12
N GLN A 10 6.22 -1.44 -13.83
CA GLN A 10 6.41 -0.06 -13.39
C GLN A 10 6.96 0.03 -11.96
N VAL A 11 6.52 -0.85 -11.06
CA VAL A 11 7.06 -0.97 -9.70
C VAL A 11 8.53 -1.41 -9.77
N ILE A 12 8.85 -2.42 -10.59
CA ILE A 12 10.22 -2.90 -10.78
C ILE A 12 11.12 -1.80 -11.37
N ALA A 13 10.62 -1.04 -12.35
CA ALA A 13 11.38 0.06 -12.94
C ALA A 13 11.69 1.19 -11.93
N THR A 14 10.78 1.42 -10.97
CA THR A 14 10.88 2.54 -10.02
C THR A 14 11.65 2.17 -8.75
N TYR A 15 11.40 0.98 -8.21
CA TYR A 15 11.90 0.55 -6.90
C TYR A 15 12.94 -0.59 -6.98
N GLY A 16 13.15 -1.15 -8.18
CA GLY A 16 14.04 -2.27 -8.43
C GLY A 16 13.35 -3.63 -8.31
N PRO A 17 14.05 -4.72 -8.70
CA PRO A 17 13.50 -6.08 -8.68
C PRO A 17 13.33 -6.66 -7.26
N VAL A 18 13.95 -6.06 -6.25
CA VAL A 18 13.89 -6.50 -4.85
C VAL A 18 13.62 -5.30 -3.97
N LEU A 19 12.52 -5.36 -3.21
CA LEU A 19 12.13 -4.31 -2.27
C LEU A 19 12.72 -4.59 -0.89
N ASN A 20 13.68 -3.77 -0.45
CA ASN A 20 14.25 -3.88 0.90
C ASN A 20 13.45 -3.03 1.90
N LEU A 21 12.48 -3.67 2.56
CA LEU A 21 11.61 -3.01 3.54
C LEU A 21 12.29 -2.71 4.88
N ALA A 22 13.46 -3.28 5.16
CA ALA A 22 14.22 -2.96 6.36
C ALA A 22 14.91 -1.60 6.23
N GLU A 23 15.39 -1.28 5.03
CA GLU A 23 16.03 0.01 4.74
C GLU A 23 15.03 1.08 4.33
N ARG A 24 13.96 0.69 3.61
CA ARG A 24 12.97 1.63 3.04
C ARG A 24 11.53 1.11 3.17
N PRO A 25 10.99 1.00 4.39
CA PRO A 25 9.62 0.53 4.62
C PRO A 25 8.55 1.42 3.95
N GLU A 26 8.82 2.71 3.77
CA GLU A 26 7.93 3.68 3.13
C GLU A 26 7.62 3.37 1.67
N ALA A 27 8.52 2.65 0.98
CA ALA A 27 8.35 2.31 -0.43
C ALA A 27 7.10 1.42 -0.66
N LEU A 28 6.77 0.54 0.28
CA LEU A 28 5.56 -0.28 0.19
C LEU A 28 4.29 0.58 0.26
N ILE A 29 4.27 1.56 1.17
CA ILE A 29 3.13 2.45 1.35
C ILE A 29 2.94 3.32 0.12
N GLU A 30 4.02 3.80 -0.48
CA GLU A 30 3.98 4.56 -1.75
C GLU A 30 3.43 3.72 -2.91
N ILE A 31 3.88 2.47 -3.06
CA ILE A 31 3.37 1.56 -4.09
C ILE A 31 1.87 1.35 -3.91
N MET A 32 1.42 1.08 -2.68
CA MET A 32 -0.01 0.92 -2.40
C MET A 32 -0.80 2.19 -2.68
N ARG A 33 -0.29 3.36 -2.28
CA ARG A 33 -0.94 4.65 -2.55
C ARG A 33 -1.05 4.97 -4.03
N ARG A 34 -0.06 4.59 -4.81
CA ARG A 34 0.03 4.94 -6.23
C ARG A 34 -0.75 4.00 -7.12
N TYR A 35 -0.88 2.72 -6.74
CA TYR A 35 -1.43 1.71 -7.65
C TYR A 35 -2.70 1.04 -7.12
N VAL A 36 -2.99 1.08 -5.81
CA VAL A 36 -4.24 0.50 -5.25
C VAL A 36 -5.34 1.55 -5.11
N LEU A 37 -4.96 2.82 -4.90
CA LEU A 37 -5.92 3.93 -4.78
C LEU A 37 -6.31 4.56 -6.14
N ASP A 38 -5.45 4.46 -7.16
CA ASP A 38 -5.77 4.90 -8.52
C ASP A 38 -6.75 3.96 -9.26
N ASP A 39 -6.93 2.72 -8.78
CA ASP A 39 -7.97 1.81 -9.28
C ASP A 39 -9.38 2.17 -8.74
N LEU A 40 -9.51 3.14 -7.83
CA LEU A 40 -10.81 3.53 -7.26
C LEU A 40 -11.47 4.76 -7.89
N ASP A 41 -10.78 5.63 -8.62
CA ASP A 41 -11.44 6.62 -9.49
C ASP A 41 -10.41 7.39 -10.33
N GLY A 42 -10.66 7.52 -11.63
CA GLY A 42 -9.70 8.08 -12.60
C GLY A 42 -9.32 9.55 -12.38
N GLY A 43 -8.03 9.88 -12.57
CA GLY A 43 -7.59 11.26 -12.79
C GLY A 43 -6.07 11.51 -12.77
N LEU A 44 -5.47 11.58 -13.98
CA LEU A 44 -4.25 12.31 -14.44
C LEU A 44 -3.06 12.63 -13.49
N PRO A 45 -1.79 12.52 -13.98
CA PRO A 45 -0.59 12.74 -13.17
C PRO A 45 -0.28 14.24 -13.05
N GLY A 46 -0.44 14.79 -11.84
CA GLY A 46 0.01 16.13 -11.45
C GLY A 46 1.11 16.05 -10.40
N GLY A 47 2.18 16.83 -10.55
CA GLY A 47 3.41 16.75 -9.77
C GLY A 47 3.23 16.78 -8.25
N THR A 48 4.11 16.06 -7.55
CA THR A 48 4.18 16.04 -6.09
C THR A 48 4.52 17.44 -5.55
N PRO A 49 3.72 18.01 -4.62
CA PRO A 49 4.12 19.22 -3.90
C PRO A 49 5.31 18.90 -2.96
N PRO A 50 6.18 19.88 -2.65
CA PRO A 50 7.25 19.68 -1.68
C PRO A 50 6.66 19.33 -0.30
N PRO A 51 7.32 18.46 0.48
CA PRO A 51 6.82 18.06 1.78
C PRO A 51 6.75 19.27 2.74
N PRO A 52 5.71 19.37 3.59
CA PRO A 52 5.63 20.40 4.61
C PRO A 52 6.75 20.25 5.65
N PRO A 53 7.20 21.34 6.29
CA PRO A 53 8.18 21.27 7.36
C PRO A 53 7.65 20.42 8.53
N PRO A 54 8.52 19.69 9.26
CA PRO A 54 8.10 18.85 10.36
C PRO A 54 7.50 19.70 11.49
N ASP A 55 6.29 19.35 11.90
CA ASP A 55 5.51 20.02 12.95
C ASP A 55 6.00 19.53 14.33
N PRO A 56 6.51 20.39 15.22
CA PRO A 56 7.18 19.98 16.46
C PRO A 56 6.25 19.42 17.55
N CYS A 57 4.93 19.37 17.33
CA CYS A 57 3.95 19.01 18.36
C CYS A 57 3.15 17.73 18.12
N ARG A 58 3.51 16.89 17.14
CA ARG A 58 2.81 15.61 16.95
C ARG A 58 3.49 14.49 17.72
N VAL A 59 3.02 14.27 18.96
CA VAL A 59 3.07 12.93 19.57
C VAL A 59 2.06 12.07 18.79
N LEU A 60 2.48 11.58 17.63
CA LEU A 60 1.82 10.47 16.97
C LEU A 60 2.27 9.23 17.75
N GLU A 61 1.36 8.54 18.43
CA GLU A 61 1.60 7.15 18.78
C GLU A 61 1.97 6.44 17.47
N GLU A 62 3.25 6.11 17.31
CA GLU A 62 3.77 5.56 16.07
C GLU A 62 3.07 4.23 15.82
N VAL A 63 2.20 4.20 14.80
CA VAL A 63 1.62 2.96 14.32
C VAL A 63 2.76 2.10 13.79
N THR A 64 3.17 1.12 14.57
CA THR A 64 4.27 0.24 14.22
C THR A 64 3.89 -0.66 13.03
N LEU A 65 4.88 -1.05 12.24
CA LEU A 65 4.71 -2.03 11.15
C LEU A 65 4.05 -3.32 11.65
N ASN A 66 4.35 -3.74 12.88
CA ASN A 66 3.73 -4.91 13.52
C ASN A 66 2.21 -4.77 13.66
N GLU A 67 1.73 -3.57 13.99
CA GLU A 67 0.28 -3.32 14.11
C GLU A 67 -0.38 -3.35 12.73
N VAL A 68 0.24 -2.75 11.72
CA VAL A 68 -0.24 -2.80 10.33
C VAL A 68 -0.33 -4.24 9.82
N MET A 69 0.73 -5.03 10.01
CA MET A 69 0.77 -6.44 9.59
C MET A 69 -0.25 -7.29 10.35
N ARG A 70 -0.46 -7.03 11.64
CA ARG A 70 -1.49 -7.71 12.44
C ARG A 70 -2.88 -7.45 11.90
N GLN A 71 -3.20 -6.19 11.58
CA GLN A 71 -4.50 -5.84 11.00
C GLN A 71 -4.68 -6.43 9.60
N LEU A 72 -3.64 -6.43 8.76
CA LEU A 72 -3.70 -7.01 7.42
C LEU A 72 -3.97 -8.53 7.46
N LEU A 73 -3.29 -9.25 8.35
CA LEU A 73 -3.52 -10.68 8.57
C LEU A 73 -4.91 -10.98 9.14
N LYS A 74 -5.51 -10.05 9.88
CA LYS A 74 -6.89 -10.17 10.36
C LYS A 74 -7.86 -10.03 9.19
N VAL A 75 -7.70 -9.01 8.36
CA VAL A 75 -8.53 -8.79 7.16
C VAL A 75 -8.46 -10.00 6.22
N SER A 76 -7.26 -10.53 5.96
CA SER A 76 -7.08 -11.73 5.13
C SER A 76 -7.88 -12.93 5.66
N ARG A 77 -7.87 -13.15 6.97
CA ARG A 77 -8.64 -14.23 7.62
C ARG A 77 -10.15 -13.99 7.53
N ASP A 78 -10.59 -12.76 7.74
CA ASP A 78 -12.01 -12.41 7.69
C ASP A 78 -12.57 -12.59 6.27
N VAL A 79 -11.82 -12.19 5.24
CA VAL A 79 -12.20 -12.42 3.83
C VAL A 79 -12.26 -13.91 3.50
N ALA A 80 -11.27 -14.70 3.94
CA ALA A 80 -11.29 -16.15 3.73
C ALA A 80 -12.50 -16.82 4.41
N ALA A 81 -12.86 -16.37 5.62
CA ALA A 81 -14.04 -16.84 6.33
C ALA A 81 -15.34 -16.45 5.61
N LEU A 82 -15.43 -15.24 5.06
CA LEU A 82 -16.58 -14.79 4.28
C LEU A 82 -16.75 -15.62 3.00
N ASN A 83 -15.67 -15.84 2.24
CA ASN A 83 -15.70 -16.66 1.03
C ASN A 83 -16.16 -18.09 1.34
N LYS A 84 -15.62 -18.71 2.40
CA LYS A 84 -16.06 -20.05 2.83
C LYS A 84 -17.55 -20.12 3.17
N ARG A 85 -18.13 -19.04 3.74
CA ARG A 85 -19.56 -18.97 4.05
C ARG A 85 -20.41 -18.73 2.81
N LEU A 86 -19.86 -18.04 1.81
CA LEU A 86 -20.52 -17.81 0.53
C LEU A 86 -20.55 -19.08 -0.32
N ASP A 87 -19.46 -19.85 -0.35
CA ASP A 87 -19.35 -21.14 -1.04
C ASP A 87 -20.21 -22.26 -0.40
N ALA A 88 -20.59 -22.08 0.87
CA ALA A 88 -21.43 -23.03 1.61
C ALA A 88 -22.95 -22.78 1.43
N ARG A 89 -23.34 -21.79 0.63
CA ARG A 89 -24.73 -21.53 0.21
C ARG A 89 -24.99 -22.07 -1.18
#